data_AF-A0A7K6ZJL8-F1
#
_entry.id   AF-A0A7K6ZJL8-F1
#
_cell.length_a   1.000
_cell.length_b   1.000
_cell.length_c   1.000
_cell.angle_alpha   90.00
_cell.angle_beta   90.00
_cell.angle_gamma   90.00
#
_symmetry.space_group_name_H-M   'P 1'
#
loop_
_entity.id
_entity.type
_entity.pdbx_description
1 polymer ?
#
loop_
_entity_poly.entity_id
_entity_poly.type
_entity_poly.pdbx_seq_one_letter_code
_entity_poly.pdbx_strand_id
1 'polypeptide(L)' 'TDGGKLLVVPMDGSHWLSMRSVLEALGQKEHKIVVVAPEVNLNVKPSDLYTLKTYPVPLTREELAATM' A
#
# COMPACT_ATOMS: atom_id res chain seq x y z
N THR A 1 9.85 -23.10 -0.84
CA THR A 1 9.39 -22.71 0.51
C THR A 1 8.07 -22.02 0.31
N ASP A 2 6.98 -22.47 0.95
CA ASP A 2 5.68 -21.82 0.76
C ASP A 2 5.67 -20.46 1.48
N GLY A 3 5.44 -19.37 0.74
CA GLY A 3 5.52 -18.02 1.29
C GLY A 3 4.40 -17.72 2.28
N GLY A 4 4.74 -17.02 3.36
CA GLY A 4 3.78 -16.58 4.38
C GLY A 4 2.77 -15.55 3.87
N LYS A 5 1.67 -15.37 4.60
CA LYS A 5 0.66 -14.32 4.34
C LYS A 5 1.01 -13.05 5.12
N LEU A 6 1.02 -11.90 4.44
CA LEU A 6 1.37 -10.62 5.04
C LEU A 6 0.25 -9.60 4.87
N LEU A 7 -0.06 -8.89 5.96
CA LEU A 7 -0.90 -7.69 5.95
C LEU A 7 0.00 -6.47 6.14
N VAL A 8 -0.15 -5.48 5.28
CA VAL A 8 0.66 -4.26 5.28
C VAL A 8 -0.25 -3.05 5.38
N VAL A 9 0.05 -2.17 6.34
CA VAL A 9 -0.67 -0.91 6.55
C VAL A 9 0.37 0.22 6.46
N PRO A 10 0.61 0.78 5.26
CA PRO A 10 1.66 1.77 5.07
C PRO A 10 1.20 3.17 5.47
N MET A 11 2.18 4.00 5.84
CA MET A 11 2.06 5.46 5.79
C MET A 11 2.31 5.93 4.35
N ASP A 12 1.60 6.97 3.93
CA ASP A 12 1.69 7.50 2.57
C ASP A 12 2.98 8.33 2.32
N GLY A 13 3.15 8.84 1.10
CA GLY A 13 4.28 9.67 0.72
C GLY A 13 5.57 8.88 0.51
N SER A 14 6.70 9.42 0.96
CA SER A 14 8.03 8.79 0.80
C SER A 14 8.16 7.45 1.52
N HIS A 15 7.47 7.27 2.65
CA HIS A 15 7.45 6.00 3.39
C HIS A 15 6.92 4.84 2.54
N TRP A 16 5.87 5.09 1.75
CA TRP A 16 5.33 4.09 0.83
C TRP A 16 6.32 3.73 -0.28
N LEU A 17 7.05 4.71 -0.81
CA LEU A 17 8.07 4.46 -1.84
C LEU A 17 9.16 3.51 -1.33
N SER A 18 9.62 3.69 -0.09
CA SER A 18 10.56 2.77 0.56
C SER A 18 9.96 1.40 0.85
N MET A 19 8.67 1.33 1.18
CA MET A 19 7.99 0.05 1.44
C MET A 19 7.89 -0.81 0.18
N ARG A 20 7.72 -0.20 -0.99
CA ARG A 20 7.55 -0.94 -2.26
C ARG A 20 8.67 -1.93 -2.56
N SER A 21 9.92 -1.53 -2.36
CA SER A 21 11.08 -2.42 -2.61
C SER A 21 11.09 -3.64 -1.67
N VAL A 22 10.61 -3.47 -0.43
CA VAL A 22 10.44 -4.58 0.50
C VAL A 22 9.33 -5.53 0.02
N LEU A 23 8.20 -4.99 -0.45
CA LEU A 23 7.10 -5.81 -0.98
C LEU A 23 7.52 -6.58 -2.24
N GLU A 24 8.32 -5.97 -3.12
CA GLU A 24 8.89 -6.63 -4.30
C GLU A 24 9.76 -7.82 -3.89
N ALA A 25 10.67 -7.64 -2.93
CA ALA A 25 11.54 -8.72 -2.43
C ALA A 25 10.76 -9.85 -1.74
N LEU A 26 9.66 -9.53 -1.05
CA LEU A 26 8.79 -10.52 -0.41
C LEU A 26 7.91 -11.25 -1.45
N GLY A 27 7.39 -10.55 -2.46
CA GLY A 27 6.64 -11.17 -3.55
C GLY A 27 7.47 -12.19 -4.33
N GLN A 28 8.76 -11.89 -4.58
CA GLN A 28 9.71 -12.84 -5.19
C GLN A 28 9.94 -14.10 -4.35
N LYS A 29 9.67 -14.04 -3.04
CA LYS A 29 9.74 -15.19 -2.12
C LYS A 29 8.36 -15.87 -1.94
N GLU A 30 7.46 -15.66 -2.89
CA GLU A 30 6.12 -16.25 -2.95
C GLU A 30 5.19 -15.86 -1.77
N HIS A 31 5.48 -14.75 -1.09
CA HIS A 31 4.59 -14.22 -0.06
C HIS A 31 3.29 -13.68 -0.67
N LYS A 32 2.16 -13.99 -0.01
CA LYS A 32 0.85 -13.42 -0.37
C LYS A 32 0.63 -12.14 0.42
N ILE A 33 0.63 -11.01 -0.27
CA ILE A 33 0.64 -9.68 0.36
C ILE A 33 -0.72 -9.01 0.15
N VAL A 34 -1.28 -8.46 1.23
CA VAL A 34 -2.44 -7.57 1.21
C VAL A 34 -2.02 -6.21 1.76
N VAL A 35 -2.18 -5.16 0.97
CA VAL A 35 -1.95 -3.77 1.38
C VAL A 35 -3.31 -3.13 1.69
N VAL A 36 -3.41 -2.46 2.84
CA VAL A 36 -4.61 -1.72 3.25
C VAL A 36 -4.26 -0.24 3.32
N ALA A 37 -4.97 0.59 2.55
CA ALA A 37 -4.74 2.03 2.49
C ALA A 37 -6.06 2.81 2.49
N PRO A 38 -6.07 4.10 2.87
CA PRO A 38 -7.24 4.95 2.66
C PRO A 38 -7.64 5.01 1.18
N GLU A 39 -8.93 5.16 0.89
CA GLU A 39 -9.42 5.38 -0.48
C GLU A 39 -8.85 6.66 -1.11
N VAL A 40 -8.59 7.66 -0.27
CA VAL A 40 -7.88 8.89 -0.64
C VAL A 40 -6.43 8.78 -0.18
N ASN A 41 -5.53 8.52 -1.13
CA ASN A 41 -4.09 8.41 -0.91
C ASN A 41 -3.30 9.05 -2.08
N LEU A 42 -2.01 9.30 -1.85
CA LEU A 42 -1.08 9.94 -2.78
C LEU A 42 -0.50 8.90 -3.75
N ASN A 43 0.09 7.82 -3.21
CA ASN A 43 0.98 6.96 -3.99
C ASN A 43 0.62 5.46 -4.00
N VAL A 44 -0.35 5.00 -3.22
CA VAL A 44 -0.73 3.58 -3.14
C VAL A 44 -1.71 3.23 -4.26
N LYS A 45 -1.27 2.41 -5.20
CA LYS A 45 -2.03 2.06 -6.41
C LYS A 45 -2.18 0.54 -6.54
N PRO A 46 -3.20 0.03 -7.27
CA PRO A 46 -3.27 -1.39 -7.60
C PRO A 46 -1.97 -1.89 -8.25
N SER A 47 -1.59 -3.13 -7.94
CA SER A 47 -0.35 -3.77 -8.42
C SER A 47 -0.54 -5.27 -8.50
N ASP A 48 0.18 -5.93 -9.40
CA ASP A 48 0.22 -7.41 -9.45
C ASP A 48 1.00 -8.02 -8.28
N LEU A 49 1.79 -7.21 -7.57
CA LEU A 49 2.63 -7.65 -6.44
C LEU A 49 1.85 -7.92 -5.16
N TYR A 50 0.67 -7.32 -5.00
CA TYR A 50 -0.13 -7.42 -3.78
C TYR A 50 -1.60 -7.13 -4.06
N THR A 51 -2.48 -7.66 -3.23
CA THR A 51 -3.89 -7.25 -3.25
C THR A 51 -4.06 -5.94 -2.50
N LEU A 52 -4.62 -4.92 -3.16
CA LEU A 52 -4.98 -3.66 -2.50
C LEU A 52 -6.40 -3.73 -1.94
N LYS A 53 -6.57 -3.32 -0.68
CA LYS A 53 -7.85 -3.06 -0.04
C LYS A 53 -7.89 -1.60 0.40
N THR A 54 -9.00 -0.93 0.12
CA THR A 54 -9.21 0.45 0.56
C THR A 54 -10.29 0.53 1.63
N TYR A 55 -10.23 1.59 2.44
CA TYR A 55 -11.25 1.92 3.42
C TYR A 55 -11.63 3.40 3.33
N PRO A 56 -12.89 3.75 3.65
CA PRO A 56 -13.36 5.13 3.55
C PRO A 56 -12.77 6.01 4.65
N VAL A 57 -12.53 7.27 4.33
CA VAL A 57 -12.03 8.28 5.28
C VAL A 57 -12.80 9.59 5.12
N PRO A 58 -12.99 10.38 6.19
CA PRO A 58 -13.64 11.69 6.12
C PRO A 58 -12.63 12.76 5.64
N LEU A 59 -11.95 12.47 4.52
CA LEU A 59 -10.96 13.33 3.88
C LEU A 59 -11.13 13.23 2.37
N THR A 60 -11.33 14.36 1.71
CA THR A 60 -11.41 14.45 0.26
C THR A 60 -10.04 14.52 -0.39
N ARG A 61 -9.96 14.23 -1.70
CA ARG A 61 -8.71 14.34 -2.46
C ARG A 61 -8.25 15.79 -2.57
N GLU A 62 -9.18 16.73 -2.64
CA GLU A 62 -8.95 18.17 -2.68
C GLU A 62 -8.35 18.67 -1.36
N GLU A 63 -8.92 18.25 -0.22
CA GLU A 63 -8.38 18.58 1.11
C GLU A 63 -6.97 18.00 1.29
N LEU A 64 -6.75 16.75 0.89
CA LEU A 64 -5.41 16.14 0.93
C LEU A 64 -4.41 16.97 0.10
N ALA A 65 -4.78 17.35 -1.12
CA ALA A 65 -3.92 18.15 -2.00
C ALA A 65 -3.63 19.56 -1.45
N ALA A 66 -4.57 20.17 -0.70
CA ALA A 66 -4.39 21.48 -0.09
C ALA A 66 -3.48 21.47 1.15
N THR A 67 -3.29 20.31 1.76
CA THR A 67 -2.44 20.14 2.97
C THR A 67 -1.00 19.71 2.69
N MET A 68 -0.65 19.50 1.42
CA MET A 68 0.65 19.00 0.95
C MET A 68 1.59 20.12 0.49
#